data_AF-A0A9Q2NR67-F1
#
_entry.id   AF-A0A9Q2NR67-F1
#
_cell.length_a   1.000
_cell.length_b   1.000
_cell.length_c   1.000
_cell.angle_alpha   90.00
_cell.angle_beta   90.00
_cell.angle_gamma   90.00
#
_symmetry.space_group_name_H-M   'P 1'
#
loop_
_entity.id
_entity.type
_entity.pdbx_description
1 polymer ?
#
loop_
_entity_poly.entity_id
_entity_poly.type
_entity_poly.pdbx_seq_one_letter_code
_entity_poly.pdbx_strand_id
1 'polypeptide(L)'
;MTDAYAPDQVIARVTSLTAERLSHFERLRIVTPVTTPDGPRYRTLDIRRITLLCELTDDFEVNEDALVIIMSLLDQLHGAHSKLEQVMQAIGAEPSETKLRLSRRLAGED
;
A
#
# COMPACT_ATOMS: atom_id res chain seq x y z
N MET A 1 -2.34 -16.71 0.02
CA MET A 1 -2.94 -16.72 -1.33
C MET A 1 -3.34 -15.30 -1.62
N THR A 2 -2.72 -14.66 -2.63
CA THR A 2 -3.08 -13.29 -2.99
C THR A 2 -4.30 -13.39 -3.89
N ASP A 3 -5.47 -13.03 -3.37
CA ASP A 3 -6.66 -12.95 -4.21
C ASP A 3 -6.39 -11.97 -5.36
N ALA A 4 -6.66 -12.44 -6.58
CA ALA A 4 -6.52 -11.68 -7.81
C ALA A 4 -7.92 -11.44 -8.40
N TYR A 5 -8.30 -10.18 -8.56
CA TYR A 5 -9.64 -9.75 -8.97
C TYR A 5 -9.61 -9.20 -10.39
N ALA A 6 -10.61 -9.56 -11.20
CA ALA A 6 -10.87 -8.92 -12.49
C ALA A 6 -11.48 -7.51 -12.32
N PRO A 7 -11.43 -6.62 -13.33
CA PRO A 7 -11.93 -5.24 -13.20
C PRO A 7 -13.38 -5.14 -12.71
N ASP A 8 -14.26 -5.98 -13.24
CA ASP A 8 -15.68 -6.08 -12.85
C ASP A 8 -15.85 -6.47 -11.38
N GLN A 9 -15.01 -7.38 -10.88
CA GLN A 9 -15.01 -7.80 -9.48
C GLN A 9 -14.50 -6.71 -8.53
N VAL A 10 -13.57 -5.87 -8.98
CA VAL A 10 -13.09 -4.71 -8.21
C VAL A 10 -14.19 -3.65 -8.13
N ILE A 11 -14.82 -3.33 -9.26
CA ILE A 11 -15.95 -2.39 -9.34
C ILE A 11 -17.11 -2.87 -8.45
N ALA A 12 -17.44 -4.16 -8.48
CA ALA A 12 -18.49 -4.73 -7.62
C ALA A 12 -18.17 -4.65 -6.11
N ARG A 13 -16.88 -4.60 -5.75
CA ARG A 13 -16.44 -4.54 -4.34
C ARG A 13 -16.31 -3.12 -3.80
N VAL A 14 -15.99 -2.16 -4.66
CA VAL A 14 -15.82 -0.75 -4.27
C VAL A 14 -17.01 0.03 -4.80
N THR A 15 -18.01 0.26 -3.94
CA THR A 15 -19.32 0.81 -4.33
C THR A 15 -19.25 2.15 -5.08
N SER A 16 -18.30 3.02 -4.76
CA SER A 16 -18.09 4.32 -5.41
C SER A 16 -17.24 4.26 -6.69
N LEU A 17 -16.70 3.09 -7.03
CA LEU A 17 -15.84 2.91 -8.20
C LEU A 17 -16.67 2.66 -9.46
N THR A 18 -16.36 3.39 -10.52
CA THR A 18 -16.85 3.12 -11.88
C THR A 18 -15.71 2.65 -12.77
N ALA A 19 -16.05 2.08 -13.94
CA ALA A 19 -15.04 1.71 -14.93
C ALA A 19 -14.18 2.93 -15.37
N GLU A 20 -14.82 4.10 -15.52
CA GLU A 20 -14.12 5.34 -15.85
C GLU A 20 -13.14 5.78 -14.76
N ARG A 21 -13.57 5.75 -13.49
CA ARG A 21 -12.70 6.07 -12.35
C ARG A 21 -11.54 5.09 -12.23
N LEU A 22 -11.78 3.79 -12.43
CA LEU A 22 -10.72 2.79 -12.44
C LEU A 22 -9.69 3.08 -13.54
N SER A 23 -10.14 3.29 -14.78
CA SER A 23 -9.25 3.68 -15.88
C SER A 23 -8.54 5.01 -15.63
N HIS A 24 -9.16 5.93 -14.92
CA HIS A 24 -8.55 7.19 -14.52
C HIS A 24 -7.40 6.99 -13.53
N PHE A 25 -7.62 6.21 -12.46
CA PHE A 25 -6.57 5.88 -11.49
C PHE A 25 -5.41 5.08 -12.10
N GLU A 26 -5.68 4.28 -13.14
CA GLU A 26 -4.65 3.60 -13.93
C GLU A 26 -3.81 4.57 -14.76
N ARG A 27 -4.44 5.57 -15.40
CA ARG A 27 -3.73 6.61 -16.15
C ARG A 27 -2.83 7.44 -15.25
N LEU A 28 -3.27 7.75 -14.03
CA LEU A 28 -2.46 8.41 -13.01
C LEU A 28 -1.35 7.51 -12.44
N ARG A 29 -1.28 6.23 -12.84
CA ARG A 29 -0.32 5.23 -12.37
C ARG A 29 -0.37 4.98 -10.86
N ILE A 30 -1.45 5.38 -10.20
CA ILE A 30 -1.67 5.13 -8.78
C ILE A 30 -2.03 3.66 -8.56
N VAL A 31 -2.78 3.07 -9.49
CA VAL A 31 -3.12 1.65 -9.52
C VAL A 31 -2.57 1.08 -10.83
N THR A 32 -1.99 -0.11 -10.79
CA THR A 32 -1.53 -0.78 -12.01
C THR A 32 -1.88 -2.27 -11.91
N PRO A 33 -2.78 -2.78 -12.77
CA PRO A 33 -3.10 -4.20 -12.76
C PRO A 33 -1.90 -5.02 -13.22
N VAL A 34 -1.84 -6.25 -12.73
CA VAL A 34 -0.97 -7.28 -13.30
C VAL A 34 -1.64 -7.81 -14.55
N THR A 35 -0.92 -7.83 -15.68
CA THR A 35 -1.43 -8.45 -16.91
C THR A 35 -1.28 -9.96 -16.81
N THR A 36 -2.38 -10.70 -17.00
CA THR A 36 -2.39 -12.16 -17.05
C THR A 36 -3.01 -12.65 -18.38
N PRO A 37 -2.89 -13.95 -18.72
CA PRO A 37 -3.56 -14.50 -19.89
C PRO A 37 -5.09 -14.28 -19.91
N ASP A 38 -5.71 -14.17 -18.73
CA ASP A 38 -7.15 -13.96 -18.55
C ASP A 38 -7.51 -12.46 -18.39
N GLY A 39 -6.58 -11.56 -18.73
CA GLY A 39 -6.73 -10.12 -18.66
C GLY A 39 -6.10 -9.45 -17.42
N PRO A 40 -6.39 -8.16 -17.19
CA PRO A 40 -5.87 -7.45 -16.02
C PRO A 40 -6.38 -8.04 -14.71
N ARG A 41 -5.51 -8.10 -13.70
CA ARG A 41 -5.80 -8.56 -12.36
C ARG A 41 -5.29 -7.60 -11.30
N TYR A 42 -6.11 -7.35 -10.28
CA TYR A 42 -5.80 -6.49 -9.14
C TYR A 42 -5.68 -7.35 -7.89
N ARG A 43 -4.79 -7.00 -6.98
CA ARG A 43 -4.59 -7.70 -5.71
C ARG A 43 -5.53 -7.12 -4.65
N THR A 44 -5.69 -7.82 -3.54
CA THR A 44 -6.41 -7.31 -2.35
C THR A 44 -5.90 -5.94 -1.89
N LEU A 45 -4.59 -5.69 -1.99
CA LEU A 45 -4.01 -4.38 -1.64
C LEU A 45 -4.48 -3.27 -2.59
N ASP A 46 -4.64 -3.59 -3.87
CA ASP A 46 -5.12 -2.64 -4.87
C ASP A 46 -6.59 -2.25 -4.59
N ILE A 47 -7.41 -3.17 -4.07
CA ILE A 47 -8.78 -2.84 -3.62
C ILE A 47 -8.74 -1.79 -2.52
N ARG A 48 -7.94 -2.00 -1.46
CA ARG A 48 -7.82 -1.04 -0.34
C ARG A 48 -7.35 0.33 -0.84
N ARG A 49 -6.40 0.33 -1.77
CA ARG A 49 -5.86 1.54 -2.40
C ARG A 49 -6.94 2.29 -3.19
N ILE A 50 -7.74 1.57 -3.98
CA ILE A 50 -8.84 2.14 -4.76
C ILE A 50 -9.95 2.67 -3.85
N THR A 51 -10.29 1.96 -2.76
CA THR A 51 -11.25 2.44 -1.77
C THR A 51 -10.82 3.79 -1.21
N LEU A 52 -9.57 3.91 -0.77
CA LEU A 52 -9.03 5.18 -0.26
C LEU A 52 -9.03 6.29 -1.32
N LEU A 53 -8.71 5.97 -2.57
CA LEU A 53 -8.79 6.95 -3.66
C LEU A 53 -10.21 7.49 -3.85
N CYS A 54 -11.21 6.61 -3.78
CA CYS A 54 -12.60 7.04 -3.84
C CYS A 54 -12.96 7.92 -2.63
N GLU A 55 -12.58 7.55 -1.41
CA GLU A 55 -12.82 8.36 -0.20
C GLU A 55 -12.17 9.75 -0.31
N LEU A 56 -10.90 9.81 -0.74
CA LEU A 56 -10.18 11.09 -0.93
C LEU A 56 -10.82 11.99 -1.98
N THR A 57 -11.41 11.40 -3.04
CA THR A 57 -12.05 12.19 -4.10
C THR A 57 -13.49 12.56 -3.77
N ASP A 58 -14.25 11.67 -3.13
CA ASP A 58 -15.66 11.87 -2.81
C ASP A 58 -15.85 12.75 -1.56
N ASP A 59 -15.09 12.50 -0.49
CA ASP A 59 -15.31 13.15 0.82
C ASP A 59 -14.43 14.39 1.02
N PHE A 60 -13.27 14.45 0.35
CA PHE A 60 -12.26 15.49 0.56
C PHE A 60 -11.98 16.34 -0.69
N GLU A 61 -12.68 16.09 -1.80
CA GLU A 61 -12.56 16.82 -3.07
C GLU A 61 -11.09 16.95 -3.55
N VAL A 62 -10.26 15.96 -3.24
CA VAL A 62 -8.83 15.97 -3.57
C VAL A 62 -8.67 15.88 -5.08
N ASN A 63 -7.97 16.85 -5.67
CA ASN A 63 -7.66 16.87 -7.10
C ASN A 63 -6.60 15.82 -7.49
N GLU A 64 -6.48 15.57 -8.78
CA GLU A 64 -5.60 14.53 -9.33
C GLU A 64 -4.13 14.69 -8.94
N ASP A 65 -3.60 15.92 -9.00
CA ASP A 65 -2.20 16.21 -8.64
C ASP A 65 -1.93 15.89 -7.15
N ALA A 66 -2.87 16.28 -6.29
CA ALA A 66 -2.78 16.01 -4.87
C ALA A 66 -2.94 14.50 -4.56
N LEU A 67 -3.81 13.78 -5.28
CA LEU A 67 -3.95 12.32 -5.13
C LEU A 67 -2.62 11.62 -5.40
N VAL A 68 -1.92 11.97 -6.49
CA VAL A 68 -0.62 11.36 -6.82
C VAL A 68 0.40 11.59 -5.71
N ILE A 69 0.46 12.80 -5.16
CA ILE A 69 1.37 13.15 -4.06
C ILE A 69 1.01 12.36 -2.80
N ILE A 70 -0.25 12.38 -2.37
CA ILE A 70 -0.72 11.68 -1.16
C ILE A 70 -0.41 10.19 -1.25
N MET A 71 -0.68 9.57 -2.41
CA MET A 71 -0.42 8.15 -2.59
C MET A 71 1.07 7.83 -2.60
N SER A 72 1.91 8.70 -3.16
CA SER A 72 3.37 8.55 -3.06
C SER A 72 3.85 8.64 -1.61
N LEU A 73 3.30 9.55 -0.81
CA LEU A 73 3.65 9.69 0.60
C LEU A 73 3.21 8.48 1.42
N LEU A 74 2.01 7.94 1.15
CA LEU A 74 1.54 6.71 1.78
C LEU A 74 2.44 5.51 1.45
N ASP A 75 2.87 5.38 0.19
CA ASP A 75 3.82 4.34 -0.21
C ASP A 75 5.15 4.48 0.52
N GLN A 76 5.66 5.71 0.64
CA GLN A 76 6.89 5.99 1.38
C GLN A 76 6.75 5.63 2.87
N LEU A 77 5.62 5.97 3.49
CA LEU A 77 5.33 5.65 4.88
C LEU A 77 5.23 4.14 5.11
N HIS A 78 4.48 3.42 4.27
CA HIS A 78 4.39 1.97 4.35
C HIS A 78 5.74 1.29 4.11
N GLY A 79 6.55 1.82 3.18
CA GLY A 79 7.92 1.36 2.97
C GLY A 79 8.82 1.56 4.19
N ALA A 80 8.69 2.69 4.89
CA ALA A 80 9.42 2.95 6.12
C ALA A 80 9.00 2.01 7.24
N HIS A 81 7.69 1.81 7.44
CA HIS A 81 7.17 0.87 8.44
C HIS A 81 7.64 -0.57 8.18
N SER A 82 7.56 -1.04 6.93
CA SER A 82 8.03 -2.39 6.58
C SER A 82 9.53 -2.57 6.83
N LYS A 83 10.35 -1.56 6.55
CA LYS A 83 11.78 -1.58 6.86
C LYS A 83 12.03 -1.67 8.37
N LEU A 84 11.30 -0.89 9.17
CA LEU A 84 11.40 -0.96 10.63
C LEU A 84 10.99 -2.33 11.17
N GLU A 85 9.91 -2.91 10.66
CA GLU A 85 9.50 -4.27 11.02
C GLU A 85 10.58 -5.30 10.68
N GLN A 86 11.19 -5.23 9.49
CA GLN A 86 12.28 -6.11 9.09
C GLN A 86 13.50 -5.97 9.99
N VAL A 87 13.88 -4.74 10.34
CA VAL A 87 14.96 -4.47 11.31
C VAL A 87 14.63 -5.09 12.67
N MET A 88 13.40 -4.92 13.16
CA MET A 88 12.97 -5.49 14.43
C MET A 88 12.96 -7.02 14.41
N GLN A 89 12.54 -7.64 13.31
CA GLN A 89 12.60 -9.09 13.14
C GLN A 89 14.04 -9.61 13.10
N ALA A 90 14.93 -8.92 12.39
CA ALA A 90 16.35 -9.27 12.35
C ALA A 90 16.98 -9.20 13.74
N ILE A 91 16.77 -8.11 14.48
CA ILE A 91 17.21 -7.98 15.88
C ILE A 91 16.58 -9.10 16.75
N GLY A 92 15.31 -9.41 16.53
CA GLY A 92 14.59 -10.49 17.21
C GLY A 92 15.15 -11.89 16.94
N ALA A 93 15.82 -12.11 15.82
CA ALA A 93 16.45 -13.38 15.47
C ALA A 93 17.88 -13.54 16.02
N GLU A 94 18.51 -12.45 16.45
CA GLU A 94 19.88 -12.46 17.00
C GLU A 94 19.99 -13.21 18.34
N PRO A 95 21.19 -13.69 18.71
CA PRO A 95 21.46 -14.23 20.04
C PRO A 95 21.16 -13.21 21.15
N SER A 96 20.80 -13.72 22.34
CA SER A 96 20.44 -12.90 23.50
C SER A 96 21.52 -11.90 23.90
N GLU A 97 22.80 -12.24 23.73
CA GLU A 97 23.92 -11.34 24.01
C GLU A 97 23.93 -10.11 23.09
N THR A 98 23.75 -10.31 21.77
CA THR A 98 23.66 -9.22 20.79
C THR A 98 22.48 -8.31 21.09
N LYS A 99 21.31 -8.89 21.41
CA LYS A 99 20.12 -8.13 21.82
C LYS A 99 20.39 -7.27 23.05
N LEU A 100 21.05 -7.82 24.08
CA LEU A 100 21.37 -7.11 25.32
C LEU A 100 22.37 -5.96 25.09
N ARG A 101 23.31 -6.15 24.15
CA ARG A 101 24.25 -5.09 23.74
C ARG A 101 23.51 -3.98 22.99
N LEU A 102 22.61 -4.34 22.08
CA LEU A 102 21.81 -3.36 21.32
C LEU A 102 20.86 -2.57 22.24
N SER A 103 20.20 -3.23 23.20
CA SER A 103 19.29 -2.55 24.13
C SER A 103 20.00 -1.53 25.02
N ARG A 104 21.22 -1.83 25.50
CA ARG A 104 22.03 -0.89 26.28
C ARG A 104 22.41 0.36 25.48
N ARG A 105 22.87 0.18 24.24
CA ARG A 105 23.21 1.30 23.34
C ARG A 105 22.00 2.15 22.97
N LEU A 106 20.83 1.52 22.76
CA LEU A 106 19.58 2.23 22.47
C LEU A 106 19.05 3.01 23.68
N ALA A 107 19.29 2.53 24.90
CA ALA A 107 18.94 3.22 26.14
C ALA A 107 19.89 4.39 26.48
N GLY A 108 20.99 4.57 25.73
CA GLY A 108 22.01 5.58 26.01
C GLY A 108 22.91 5.22 27.20
N GLU A 109 22.93 3.96 27.62
CA GLU A 109 23.82 3.44 28.66
C GLU A 109 25.08 2.86 27.98
N ASP A 110 26.02 3.75 27.63
CA ASP A 110 27.40 3.37 27.27
C ASP A 110 28.34 3.53 28.48
#